data_AF-A0A2E8KDS8-F1
#
_entry.id   AF-A0A2E8KDS8-F1
#
_cell.length_a   1.000
_cell.length_b   1.000
_cell.length_c   1.000
_cell.angle_alpha   90.00
_cell.angle_beta   90.00
_cell.angle_gamma   90.00
#
_symmetry.space_group_name_H-M   'P 1'
#
loop_
_entity.id
_entity.type
_entity.pdbx_description
1 polymer ?
#
loop_
_entity_poly.entity_id
_entity_poly.type
_entity_poly.pdbx_seq_one_letter_code
_entity_poly.pdbx_strand_id
1 'polypeptide(L)'
;MSISTPFKRIPHHLLFALISLTLIPYGFANSSESEATSVDQRSIHAADDNREADNWLSYGRGYFEQRHSPLNHINQKNVGQLKLAWFFDTGNTQGLQATPLV
;
A
#
# COMPACT_ATOMS: atom_id res chain seq x y z
N MET A 1 50.58 17.15 52.66
CA MET A 1 50.57 18.48 52.01
C MET A 1 49.98 18.28 50.63
N SER A 2 48.69 18.55 50.44
CA SER A 2 48.03 18.39 49.12
C SER A 2 47.19 19.62 48.82
N ILE A 3 47.29 20.05 47.57
CA ILE A 3 47.07 21.40 47.06
C ILE A 3 45.62 21.56 46.61
N SER A 4 45.03 22.72 46.92
CA SER A 4 43.73 23.17 46.45
C SER A 4 43.75 23.65 45.00
N THR A 5 42.77 23.27 44.19
CA THR A 5 42.22 24.12 43.11
C THR A 5 40.70 23.97 43.02
N PRO A 6 39.95 25.05 42.71
CA PRO A 6 38.50 25.08 42.84
C PRO A 6 37.76 24.60 41.58
N PHE A 7 36.59 24.04 41.84
CA PHE A 7 35.58 23.54 40.91
C PHE A 7 35.05 24.66 40.00
N LYS A 8 35.26 24.58 38.68
CA LYS A 8 34.59 25.44 37.69
C LYS A 8 33.48 24.64 37.00
N ARG A 9 32.21 24.89 37.39
CA ARG A 9 31.02 24.30 36.75
C ARG A 9 30.86 24.88 35.35
N ILE A 10 30.83 24.01 34.33
CA ILE A 10 30.52 24.37 32.95
C ILE A 10 29.00 24.16 32.74
N PRO A 11 28.25 25.16 32.22
CA PRO A 11 26.81 25.04 32.01
C PRO A 11 26.45 24.14 30.80
N HIS A 12 25.46 23.26 30.97
CA HIS A 12 25.04 22.21 30.01
C HIS A 12 24.33 22.70 28.73
N HIS A 13 24.26 24.01 28.49
CA HIS A 13 23.53 24.57 27.33
C HIS A 13 24.41 24.66 26.08
N LEU A 14 25.73 24.52 26.21
CA LEU A 14 26.67 24.70 25.10
C LEU A 14 26.95 23.42 24.28
N LEU A 15 26.39 22.27 24.65
CA LEU A 15 26.62 21.00 23.94
C LEU A 15 25.52 20.64 22.91
N PHE A 16 24.43 21.41 22.84
CA PHE A 16 23.26 21.08 21.99
C PHE A 16 23.16 21.88 20.69
N ALA A 17 24.08 22.80 20.40
CA ALA A 17 23.94 23.75 19.29
C ALA A 17 24.73 23.42 18.00
N LEU A 18 25.16 22.16 17.79
CA LEU A 18 26.00 21.78 16.63
C LEU A 18 25.49 20.58 15.82
N ILE A 19 24.25 20.14 16.03
CA ILE A 19 23.57 19.12 15.19
C ILE A 19 22.33 19.78 14.56
N SER A 20 22.55 20.79 13.71
CA SER A 20 21.44 21.42 12.97
C SER A 20 21.84 21.88 11.57
N LEU A 21 22.49 21.02 10.77
CA LEU A 21 22.54 21.26 9.32
C LEU A 21 22.86 20.02 8.49
N THR A 22 22.08 18.95 8.65
CA THR A 22 21.90 17.98 7.56
C THR A 22 20.55 18.22 6.94
N LEU A 23 20.58 18.87 5.77
CA LEU A 23 19.48 19.11 4.87
C LEU A 23 18.90 17.75 4.43
N ILE A 24 17.88 17.25 5.14
CA ILE A 24 17.02 16.19 4.61
C ILE A 24 16.19 16.87 3.52
N PRO A 25 16.32 16.52 2.22
CA PRO A 25 15.22 16.81 1.32
C PRO A 25 14.09 15.93 1.85
N TYR A 26 13.12 16.54 2.54
CA TYR A 26 11.82 15.94 2.71
C TYR A 26 11.36 15.62 1.29
N GLY A 27 11.55 14.36 0.89
CA GLY A 27 11.04 13.87 -0.38
C GLY A 27 9.59 14.28 -0.40
N PHE A 28 9.20 15.03 -1.44
CA PHE A 28 7.79 15.24 -1.73
C PHE A 28 7.17 13.85 -1.71
N ALA A 29 6.33 13.59 -0.70
CA ALA A 29 5.44 12.47 -0.74
C ALA A 29 4.54 12.77 -1.93
N ASN A 30 4.86 12.19 -3.09
CA ASN A 30 3.90 12.07 -4.17
C ASN A 30 2.80 11.21 -3.59
N SER A 31 1.78 11.86 -3.02
CA SER A 31 0.46 11.26 -2.93
C SER A 31 0.10 10.97 -4.38
N SER A 32 0.28 9.72 -4.81
CA SER A 32 -0.45 9.21 -5.95
C SER A 32 -1.91 9.27 -5.53
N GLU A 33 -2.54 10.41 -5.80
CA GLU A 33 -3.99 10.53 -5.77
C GLU A 33 -4.46 9.44 -6.73
N SER A 34 -5.04 8.38 -6.17
CA SER A 34 -5.49 7.22 -6.94
C SER A 34 -6.56 7.73 -7.89
N GLU A 35 -6.17 8.07 -9.11
CA GLU A 35 -7.11 8.42 -10.17
C GLU A 35 -8.03 7.20 -10.33
N ALA A 36 -9.33 7.41 -10.14
CA ALA A 36 -10.29 6.32 -10.23
C ALA A 36 -10.19 5.70 -11.63
N THR A 37 -10.01 4.38 -11.69
CA THR A 37 -9.96 3.66 -12.97
C THR A 37 -11.23 3.99 -13.78
N SER A 38 -11.06 4.55 -14.97
CA SER A 38 -12.20 4.83 -15.85
C SER A 38 -12.78 3.52 -16.37
N VAL A 39 -14.01 3.21 -15.97
CA VAL A 39 -14.75 2.04 -16.46
C VAL A 39 -15.51 2.43 -17.73
N ASP A 40 -14.96 2.07 -18.88
CA ASP A 40 -15.54 2.33 -20.20
C ASP A 40 -15.35 1.11 -21.12
N GLN A 41 -15.88 1.20 -22.35
CA GLN A 41 -15.78 0.09 -23.31
C GLN A 41 -14.32 -0.27 -23.63
N ARG A 42 -13.41 0.71 -23.65
CA ARG A 42 -12.00 0.47 -23.96
C ARG A 42 -11.33 -0.30 -22.82
N SER A 43 -11.57 0.05 -21.57
CA SER A 43 -10.97 -0.65 -20.42
C SER A 43 -11.53 -2.08 -20.26
N ILE A 44 -12.81 -2.30 -20.51
CA ILE A 44 -13.39 -3.67 -20.48
C ILE A 44 -12.79 -4.54 -21.60
N HIS A 45 -12.62 -4.03 -22.83
CA HIS A 45 -11.90 -4.77 -23.88
C HIS A 45 -10.42 -5.00 -23.52
N ALA A 46 -9.77 -4.04 -22.87
CA ALA A 46 -8.40 -4.23 -22.40
C ALA A 46 -8.32 -5.32 -21.31
N ALA A 47 -9.38 -5.53 -20.52
CA ALA A 47 -9.46 -6.67 -19.60
C ALA A 47 -9.51 -8.01 -20.34
N ASP A 48 -10.30 -8.13 -21.42
CA ASP A 48 -10.34 -9.33 -22.27
C ASP A 48 -8.95 -9.68 -22.84
N ASP A 49 -8.15 -8.67 -23.18
CA ASP A 49 -6.77 -8.81 -23.67
C ASP A 49 -5.71 -8.95 -22.57
N ASN A 50 -6.12 -9.07 -21.29
CA ASN A 50 -5.22 -9.11 -20.12
C ASN A 50 -4.34 -7.85 -19.92
N ARG A 51 -4.68 -6.73 -20.57
CA ARG A 51 -3.99 -5.44 -20.41
C ARG A 51 -4.47 -4.68 -19.16
N GLU A 52 -5.66 -5.00 -18.66
CA GLU A 52 -6.16 -4.59 -17.34
C GLU A 52 -6.15 -5.81 -16.40
N ALA A 53 -4.95 -6.24 -15.99
CA ALA A 53 -4.77 -7.45 -15.20
C ALA A 53 -5.18 -7.29 -13.72
N ASP A 54 -4.95 -6.10 -13.17
CA ASP A 54 -5.15 -5.80 -11.74
C ASP A 54 -6.61 -5.47 -11.39
N ASN A 55 -7.44 -5.16 -12.39
CA ASN A 55 -8.83 -4.73 -12.20
C ASN A 55 -9.84 -5.84 -12.55
N TRP A 56 -10.99 -5.84 -11.87
CA TRP A 56 -12.15 -6.70 -12.18
C TRP A 56 -13.34 -5.80 -12.52
N LEU A 57 -13.41 -5.38 -13.79
CA LEU A 57 -14.26 -4.27 -14.24
C LEU A 57 -15.71 -4.65 -14.57
N SER A 58 -16.01 -5.94 -14.68
CA SER A 58 -17.34 -6.46 -15.02
C SER A 58 -17.60 -7.80 -14.31
N TYR A 59 -18.84 -8.29 -14.34
CA TYR A 59 -19.25 -9.53 -13.64
C TYR A 59 -18.31 -10.72 -13.93
N GLY A 60 -17.98 -11.00 -15.19
CA GLY A 60 -17.01 -12.04 -15.56
C GLY A 60 -15.63 -11.52 -15.95
N ARG A 61 -15.21 -10.38 -15.37
CA ARG A 61 -13.98 -9.61 -15.63
C ARG A 61 -13.96 -8.82 -16.95
N GLY A 62 -14.38 -9.45 -18.05
CA GLY A 62 -14.45 -8.83 -19.39
C GLY A 62 -15.69 -9.33 -20.16
N TYR A 63 -15.87 -8.93 -21.42
CA TYR A 63 -17.06 -9.28 -22.19
C TYR A 63 -17.17 -10.78 -22.48
N PHE A 64 -16.05 -11.49 -22.51
CA PHE A 64 -16.07 -12.94 -22.73
C PHE A 64 -16.51 -13.75 -21.52
N GLU A 65 -16.71 -13.11 -20.36
CA GLU A 65 -17.23 -13.75 -19.13
C GLU A 65 -16.44 -15.00 -18.69
N GLN A 66 -15.15 -15.08 -19.05
CA GLN A 66 -14.32 -16.26 -18.81
C GLN A 66 -13.95 -16.44 -17.34
N ARG A 67 -14.09 -15.40 -16.51
CA ARG A 67 -13.71 -15.40 -15.08
C ARG A 67 -12.25 -15.84 -14.85
N HIS A 68 -11.39 -15.56 -15.82
CA HIS A 68 -9.96 -15.89 -15.80
C HIS A 68 -9.13 -14.64 -15.48
N SER A 69 -8.29 -14.73 -14.44
CA SER A 69 -7.29 -13.71 -14.12
C SER A 69 -5.91 -14.12 -14.66
N PRO A 70 -5.18 -13.23 -15.35
CA PRO A 70 -3.80 -13.49 -15.79
C PRO A 70 -2.77 -13.40 -14.64
N LEU A 71 -3.16 -12.97 -13.44
CA LEU A 71 -2.26 -12.82 -12.30
C LEU A 71 -1.75 -14.18 -11.81
N ASN A 72 -0.44 -14.26 -11.52
CA ASN A 72 0.22 -15.51 -11.12
C ASN A 72 1.00 -15.41 -9.79
N HIS A 73 0.88 -14.28 -9.09
CA HIS A 73 1.57 -14.07 -7.82
C HIS A 73 1.21 -15.16 -6.81
N ILE A 74 -0.05 -15.59 -6.80
CA ILE A 74 -0.50 -16.82 -6.13
C ILE A 74 -0.51 -17.95 -7.18
N ASN A 75 0.15 -19.06 -6.87
CA ASN A 75 0.28 -20.21 -7.76
C ASN A 75 0.45 -21.52 -6.96
N GLN A 76 0.56 -22.65 -7.66
CA GLN A 76 0.64 -24.00 -7.07
C GLN A 76 1.76 -24.17 -6.04
N LYS A 77 2.84 -23.38 -6.13
CA LYS A 77 4.00 -23.48 -5.24
C LYS A 77 3.79 -22.75 -3.92
N ASN A 78 2.94 -21.72 -3.88
CA ASN A 78 2.79 -20.84 -2.71
C ASN A 78 1.35 -20.71 -2.19
N VAL A 79 0.34 -21.30 -2.85
CA VAL A 79 -1.06 -21.25 -2.41
C VAL A 79 -1.26 -21.73 -0.97
N GLY A 80 -0.43 -22.67 -0.49
CA GLY A 80 -0.45 -23.15 0.90
C GLY A 80 -0.01 -22.13 1.95
N GLN A 81 0.47 -20.95 1.55
CA GLN A 81 0.92 -19.89 2.45
C GLN A 81 -0.16 -18.83 2.71
N LEU A 82 -1.32 -18.92 2.05
CA LEU A 82 -2.39 -17.93 2.18
C LEU A 82 -2.97 -17.88 3.59
N LYS A 83 -3.23 -16.66 4.06
CA LYS A 83 -3.88 -16.36 5.34
C LYS A 83 -4.93 -15.27 5.12
N LEU A 84 -5.92 -15.18 6.02
CA LEU A 84 -6.90 -14.09 6.01
C LEU A 84 -6.18 -12.74 6.19
N ALA A 85 -6.29 -11.86 5.20
CA ALA A 85 -5.72 -10.52 5.26
C ALA A 85 -6.62 -9.56 6.03
N TRP A 86 -7.92 -9.57 5.74
CA TRP A 86 -8.96 -8.77 6.38
C TRP A 86 -10.34 -9.36 6.07
N PHE A 87 -11.38 -8.91 6.77
CA PHE A 87 -12.77 -9.26 6.49
C PHE A 87 -13.68 -8.04 6.70
N PHE A 88 -14.87 -8.06 6.08
CA PHE A 88 -15.92 -7.07 6.25
C PHE A 88 -17.24 -7.76 6.57
N ASP A 89 -17.90 -7.33 7.64
CA ASP A 89 -19.22 -7.83 8.02
C ASP A 89 -20.28 -7.08 7.21
N THR A 90 -21.02 -7.81 6.38
CA THR A 90 -22.07 -7.24 5.52
C THR A 90 -23.36 -6.95 6.28
N GLY A 91 -23.53 -7.51 7.50
CA GLY A 91 -24.78 -7.46 8.25
C GLY A 91 -25.95 -8.22 7.61
N ASN A 92 -25.71 -8.93 6.50
CA ASN A 92 -26.74 -9.70 5.80
C ASN A 92 -26.91 -11.09 6.42
N THR A 93 -28.15 -11.47 6.67
CA THR A 93 -28.53 -12.79 7.22
C THR A 93 -29.07 -13.75 6.15
N GLN A 94 -29.16 -13.30 4.90
CA GLN A 94 -29.58 -14.08 3.74
C GLN A 94 -28.38 -14.44 2.84
N GLY A 95 -28.64 -15.18 1.76
CA GLY A 95 -27.60 -15.64 0.84
C GLY A 95 -26.86 -14.49 0.13
N LEU A 96 -25.53 -14.59 0.07
CA LEU A 96 -24.67 -13.66 -0.67
C LEU A 96 -24.34 -14.25 -2.05
N GLN A 97 -24.65 -13.52 -3.12
CA GLN A 97 -24.47 -13.95 -4.52
C GLN A 97 -23.68 -12.95 -5.37
N ALA A 98 -23.12 -11.91 -4.74
CA ALA A 98 -22.40 -10.86 -5.46
C ALA A 98 -21.05 -11.35 -5.99
N THR A 99 -20.62 -10.80 -7.13
CA THR A 99 -19.21 -10.80 -7.55
C THR A 99 -18.65 -9.40 -7.29
N PRO A 100 -17.62 -9.24 -6.45
CA PRO A 100 -17.00 -7.93 -6.20
C PRO A 100 -16.39 -7.33 -7.47
N LEU A 101 -16.42 -6.00 -7.60
CA LEU A 101 -15.69 -5.24 -8.61
C LEU A 101 -14.59 -4.43 -7.92
N VAL A 102 -13.41 -4.37 -8.54
CA VAL A 102 -12.22 -3.66 -8.04
C VAL A 102 -11.51 -2.94 -9.17
#